data_AF-A0A9D1IZF8-F1
#
_entry.id   AF-A0A9D1IZF8-F1
#
_cell.length_a   1.000
_cell.length_b   1.000
_cell.length_c   1.000
_cell.angle_alpha   90.00
_cell.angle_beta   90.00
_cell.angle_gamma   90.00
#
_symmetry.space_group_name_H-M   'P 1'
#
loop_
_entity.id
_entity.type
_entity.pdbx_description
1 polymer ?
#
loop_
_entity_poly.entity_id
_entity_poly.type
_entity_poly.pdbx_seq_one_letter_code
_entity_poly.pdbx_strand_id
1 'polypeptide(L)'
;MDIREALGKRRLFLDGGTGTSLQKMGLRAGERPETWNILHPERIESLHRAYLDAGADIIYTNTFGANRLKYPEGGEFALEDIVKSAVD
;
A
#
# COMPACT_ATOMS: atom_id res chain seq x y z
N MET A 1 13.97 -14.71 3.40
CA MET A 1 13.24 -15.90 2.90
C MET A 1 12.69 -15.52 1.54
N ASP A 2 13.08 -16.23 0.49
CA ASP A 2 12.50 -16.01 -0.85
C ASP A 2 11.10 -16.64 -0.88
N ILE A 3 10.13 -15.98 -1.51
CA ILE A 3 8.77 -16.52 -1.68
C ILE A 3 8.80 -17.91 -2.35
N ARG A 4 9.73 -18.13 -3.28
CA ARG A 4 9.92 -19.42 -3.97
C ARG A 4 10.28 -20.54 -3.01
N GLU A 5 11.00 -20.23 -1.93
CA GLU A 5 11.39 -21.22 -0.93
C GLU A 5 10.22 -21.61 -0.02
N ALA A 6 9.25 -20.73 0.16
CA ALA A 6 8.11 -20.93 1.05
C ALA A 6 6.91 -21.60 0.35
N LEU A 7 6.73 -21.35 -0.96
CA LEU A 7 5.69 -21.97 -1.76
C LEU A 7 5.78 -23.50 -1.72
N GLY A 8 4.64 -24.17 -1.48
CA GLY A 8 4.56 -25.63 -1.35
C GLY A 8 5.03 -26.21 -0.01
N LYS A 9 5.69 -25.42 0.85
CA LYS A 9 6.13 -25.88 2.20
C LYS A 9 5.16 -25.50 3.30
N ARG A 10 4.53 -24.33 3.20
CA ARG A 10 3.50 -23.86 4.13
C ARG A 10 2.50 -22.95 3.43
N ARG A 11 1.40 -22.66 4.12
CA ARG A 11 0.47 -21.61 3.69
C ARG A 11 1.11 -20.24 3.90
N LEU A 12 0.88 -19.35 2.94
CA LEU A 12 1.25 -17.95 2.99
C LEU A 12 -0.03 -17.13 3.06
N PHE A 13 -0.05 -16.14 3.94
CA PHE A 13 -1.17 -15.22 4.09
C PHE A 13 -0.82 -13.87 3.48
N LEU A 14 -1.70 -13.39 2.59
CA LEU A 14 -1.68 -12.02 2.10
C LEU A 14 -2.37 -11.11 3.13
N ASP A 15 -2.13 -9.82 3.01
CA ASP A 15 -2.80 -8.80 3.80
C ASP A 15 -4.29 -8.62 3.42
N GLY A 16 -4.93 -7.65 4.06
CA GLY A 16 -6.35 -7.35 3.90
C GLY A 16 -6.63 -6.16 2.96
N GLY A 17 -7.90 -5.73 2.94
CA GLY A 17 -8.35 -4.64 2.07
C GLY A 17 -7.81 -3.26 2.49
N THR A 18 -6.77 -2.77 1.83
CA THR A 18 -6.16 -1.44 2.07
C THR A 18 -7.16 -0.29 1.97
N GLY A 19 -7.91 -0.17 0.87
CA GLY A 19 -8.85 0.94 0.68
C GLY A 19 -9.92 1.04 1.78
N THR A 20 -10.50 -0.09 2.18
CA THR A 20 -11.49 -0.17 3.26
C THR A 20 -10.88 0.22 4.62
N SER A 21 -9.65 -0.21 4.88
CA SER A 21 -8.93 0.15 6.11
C SER A 21 -8.61 1.64 6.15
N LEU A 22 -8.15 2.22 5.05
CA LEU A 22 -7.88 3.66 4.96
C LEU A 22 -9.15 4.50 5.12
N GLN A 23 -10.30 4.06 4.59
CA GLN A 23 -11.59 4.71 4.83
C GLN A 23 -11.93 4.75 6.33
N LYS A 24 -11.70 3.65 7.07
CA LYS A 24 -11.88 3.62 8.54
C LYS A 24 -10.90 4.55 9.26
N MET A 25 -9.72 4.80 8.68
CA MET A 25 -8.71 5.74 9.18
C MET A 25 -8.95 7.20 8.75
N GLY A 26 -10.06 7.46 8.04
CA GLY A 26 -10.49 8.81 7.68
C GLY A 26 -10.22 9.24 6.23
N LEU A 27 -9.81 8.33 5.34
CA LEU A 27 -9.71 8.61 3.91
C LEU A 27 -11.08 9.03 3.35
N ARG A 28 -11.15 10.21 2.73
CA ARG A 28 -12.41 10.79 2.25
C ARG A 28 -12.79 10.26 0.87
N ALA A 29 -14.09 10.31 0.55
CA ALA A 29 -14.56 10.02 -0.79
C ALA A 29 -13.93 10.99 -1.81
N GLY A 30 -13.42 10.45 -2.91
CA GLY A 30 -12.71 11.21 -3.96
C GLY A 30 -11.24 11.46 -3.68
N GLU A 31 -10.77 11.22 -2.45
CA GLU A 31 -9.35 11.25 -2.12
C GLU A 31 -8.63 10.04 -2.72
N ARG A 32 -7.37 10.22 -3.13
CA ARG A 32 -6.57 9.16 -3.72
C ARG A 32 -5.77 8.46 -2.62
N PRO A 33 -5.97 7.16 -2.37
CA PRO A 33 -5.22 6.44 -1.33
C PRO A 33 -3.71 6.57 -1.47
N GLU A 34 -3.18 6.58 -2.68
CA GLU A 34 -1.73 6.50 -2.91
C GLU A 34 -1.00 7.79 -2.53
N THR A 35 -1.70 8.94 -2.43
CA THR A 35 -1.07 10.18 -1.94
C THR A 35 -0.72 10.11 -0.45
N TRP A 36 -1.33 9.21 0.31
CA TRP A 36 -0.99 8.99 1.72
C TRP A 36 0.41 8.41 1.90
N ASN A 37 1.02 7.82 0.87
CA ASN A 37 2.43 7.41 0.92
C ASN A 37 3.36 8.61 1.18
N ILE A 38 2.95 9.81 0.74
CA ILE A 38 3.73 11.04 0.88
C ILE A 38 3.17 11.90 2.02
N LEU A 39 1.85 12.05 2.09
CA LEU A 39 1.20 12.99 3.01
C LEU A 39 1.05 12.43 4.43
N HIS A 40 0.90 11.10 4.56
CA HIS A 40 0.61 10.41 5.82
C HIS A 40 1.36 9.06 5.92
N PRO A 41 2.69 9.02 5.67
CA PRO A 41 3.45 7.77 5.61
C PRO A 41 3.33 6.94 6.89
N GLU A 42 3.23 7.58 8.05
CA GLU A 42 3.09 6.92 9.35
C GLU A 42 1.79 6.10 9.47
N ARG A 43 0.72 6.52 8.78
CA ARG A 43 -0.56 5.79 8.75
C ARG A 43 -0.47 4.56 7.86
N ILE A 44 0.24 4.67 6.73
CA ILE A 44 0.48 3.55 5.83
C ILE A 44 1.36 2.50 6.52
N GLU A 45 2.44 2.94 7.18
CA GLU A 45 3.29 2.05 7.96
C GLU A 45 2.52 1.35 9.08
N SER A 46 1.70 2.10 9.84
CA SER A 46 0.87 1.52 10.90
C SER A 46 -0.13 0.50 10.36
N LEU A 47 -0.69 0.71 9.17
CA LEU A 47 -1.59 -0.25 8.53
C LEU A 47 -0.86 -1.53 8.13
N HIS A 48 0.28 -1.41 7.46
CA HIS A 48 1.08 -2.57 7.07
C HIS A 48 1.56 -3.36 8.29
N ARG A 49 2.00 -2.66 9.35
CA ARG A 49 2.37 -3.29 10.62
C ARG A 49 1.21 -4.04 11.25
N ALA A 50 0.00 -3.48 11.23
CA ALA A 50 -1.19 -4.18 11.73
C ALA A 50 -1.50 -5.47 10.95
N TYR A 51 -1.26 -5.52 9.64
CA TYR A 51 -1.41 -6.76 8.88
C TYR A 51 -0.34 -7.79 9.20
N LEU A 52 0.92 -7.37 9.37
CA LEU A 52 2.00 -8.24 9.80
C LEU A 52 1.74 -8.81 11.20
N ASP A 53 1.30 -7.98 12.14
CA ASP A 53 0.94 -8.39 13.50
C ASP A 53 -0.26 -9.36 13.51
N ALA A 54 -1.17 -9.25 12.52
CA ALA A 54 -2.27 -10.19 12.32
C ALA A 54 -1.85 -11.52 11.66
N GLY A 55 -0.57 -11.66 11.26
CA GLY A 55 0.00 -12.88 10.69
C GLY A 55 0.10 -12.89 9.17
N ALA A 56 -0.01 -11.74 8.50
CA ALA A 56 0.30 -11.65 7.08
C ALA A 56 1.79 -11.94 6.83
N ASP A 57 2.06 -12.75 5.82
CA ASP A 57 3.43 -13.01 5.33
C ASP A 57 3.82 -12.03 4.22
N ILE A 58 2.83 -11.50 3.50
CA ILE A 58 3.01 -10.67 2.32
C ILE A 58 2.03 -9.50 2.42
N ILE A 59 2.54 -8.29 2.22
CA ILE A 59 1.75 -7.05 2.15
C ILE A 59 1.77 -6.49 0.73
N TYR A 60 0.71 -5.80 0.33
CA TYR A 60 0.68 -5.03 -0.90
C TYR A 60 1.06 -3.58 -0.64
N THR A 61 1.91 -3.03 -1.49
CA THR A 61 2.20 -1.59 -1.50
C THR A 61 0.92 -0.80 -1.76
N ASN A 62 0.76 0.38 -1.15
CA ASN A 62 -0.38 1.26 -1.39
C ASN A 62 -0.25 1.99 -2.75
N THR A 63 -0.34 1.22 -3.84
CA THR A 63 -0.09 1.66 -5.22
C THR A 63 -1.12 1.14 -6.21
N PHE A 64 -2.26 0.59 -5.75
CA PHE A 64 -3.26 -0.04 -6.61
C PHE A 64 -3.68 0.81 -7.82
N GLY A 65 -3.90 2.12 -7.62
CA GLY A 65 -4.23 3.06 -8.69
C GLY A 65 -3.03 3.88 -9.21
N ALA A 66 -1.81 3.66 -8.72
CA ALA A 66 -0.63 4.43 -9.11
C ALA A 66 -0.19 4.05 -10.54
N ASN A 67 -0.73 4.75 -11.53
CA ASN A 67 -0.34 4.63 -12.94
C ASN A 67 -0.45 5.98 -13.66
N ARG A 68 0.13 6.07 -14.86
CA ARG A 68 0.22 7.32 -15.64
C ARG A 68 -1.14 7.94 -16.00
N LEU A 69 -2.21 7.15 -16.09
CA LEU A 69 -3.55 7.69 -16.38
C LEU A 69 -4.15 8.40 -15.16
N LYS A 70 -3.84 7.93 -13.95
CA LYS A 70 -4.29 8.55 -12.69
C LYS A 70 -3.35 9.66 -12.20
N TYR A 71 -2.05 9.51 -12.48
CA TYR A 71 -0.98 10.45 -12.16
C TYR A 71 -0.25 10.86 -13.45
N PRO A 72 -0.85 11.77 -14.25
CA PRO A 72 -0.23 12.24 -15.48
C PRO A 72 1.00 13.11 -15.19
N GLU A 73 1.90 13.21 -16.17
CA GLU A 73 3.07 14.09 -16.09
C GLU A 73 2.64 15.56 -15.88
N GLY A 74 3.37 16.26 -15.02
CA GLY A 74 3.03 17.64 -14.63
C GLY A 74 1.85 17.76 -13.65
N GLY A 75 1.28 16.65 -13.18
CA GLY A 75 0.31 16.65 -12.09
C GLY A 75 0.93 17.03 -10.74
N GLU A 76 0.08 17.26 -9.74
CA GLU A 76 0.48 17.67 -8.38
C GLU A 76 1.47 16.70 -7.72
N PHE A 77 1.28 15.40 -7.93
CA PHE A 77 2.16 14.35 -7.43
C PHE A 77 2.77 13.60 -8.61
N ALA A 78 4.10 13.51 -8.66
CA ALA A 78 4.78 12.68 -9.63
C ALA A 78 4.51 11.19 -9.33
N LEU A 79 4.22 10.41 -10.37
CA LEU A 79 3.98 8.97 -10.24
C LEU A 79 5.17 8.24 -9.59
N GLU A 80 6.39 8.64 -9.93
CA GLU A 80 7.60 8.04 -9.38
C GLU A 80 7.70 8.24 -7.87
N ASP A 81 7.41 9.45 -7.38
CA ASP A 81 7.45 9.76 -5.95
C ASP A 81 6.39 8.96 -5.17
N ILE A 82 5.18 8.82 -5.75
CA ILE A 82 4.10 8.02 -5.16
C ILE A 82 4.51 6.55 -5.02
N VAL A 83 5.17 5.98 -6.03
CA VAL A 83 5.58 4.57 -6.05
C VAL A 83 6.78 4.32 -5.15
N LYS A 84 7.79 5.19 -5.16
CA LYS A 84 8.98 5.06 -4.29
C LYS A 84 8.60 5.15 -2.81
N SER A 85 7.82 6.16 -2.46
CA SER A 85 7.35 6.35 -1.07
C SER A 85 6.45 5.22 -0.56
N ALA A 86 5.95 4.34 -1.44
CA ALA A 86 5.15 3.19 -1.05
C ALA A 86 5.99 1.95 -0.67
N VAL A 87 7.29 1.98 -0.97
CA VAL A 87 8.22 0.84 -0.83
C VAL A 87 9.36 1.15 0.13
N ASP A 88 9.77 2.42 0.23
CA ASP A 88 10.79 2.91 1.16
C ASP A 88 10.38 2.75 2.63
#